data_AF-A0A378FNY4-F1
#
_entry.id   AF-A0A378FNY4-F1
#
_cell.length_a   1.000
_cell.length_b   1.000
_cell.length_c   1.000
_cell.angle_alpha   90.00
_cell.angle_beta   90.00
_cell.angle_gamma   90.00
#
_symmetry.space_group_name_H-M   'P 1'
#
loop_
_entity.id
_entity.type
_entity.pdbx_description
1 polymer ?
#
loop_
_entity_poly.entity_id
_entity_poly.type
_entity_poly.pdbx_seq_one_letter_code
_entity_poly.pdbx_strand_id
1 'polypeptide(L)'
;MEILRERGIQAQWFDARKVLRTNDRFGRAEPDIAAVAELTQQQLAPRLAEGLVVTQGFIGSEAKGPHHHPRPRGSDYTAALLGEALNATRVDIWTDVPGIYTTTRASRRRRNASTSRL
;
A
#
# COMPACT_ATOMS: atom_id res chain seq x y z
N MET A 1 15.69 1.43 5.95
CA MET A 1 16.65 2.34 5.31
C MET A 1 18.06 1.79 5.36
N GLU A 2 18.49 1.25 6.51
CA GLU A 2 19.85 0.75 6.72
C GLU A 2 20.36 -0.19 5.63
N ILE A 3 19.61 -1.25 5.31
CA ILE A 3 19.99 -2.23 4.28
C ILE A 3 20.24 -1.60 2.90
N LEU A 4 19.50 -0.55 2.52
CA LEU A 4 19.71 0.13 1.24
C LEU A 4 20.99 0.97 1.26
N ARG A 5 21.26 1.63 2.40
CA ARG A 5 22.46 2.45 2.60
C ARG A 5 23.73 1.62 2.65
N GLU A 6 23.69 0.47 3.33
CA GLU A 6 24.79 -0.50 3.35
C GLU A 6 25.17 -0.99 1.94
N ARG A 7 24.20 -1.01 1.02
CA ARG A 7 24.39 -1.36 -0.39
C ARG A 7 24.76 -0.18 -1.29
N GLY A 8 25.00 1.00 -0.72
CA GLY A 8 25.32 2.22 -1.46
C GLY A 8 24.15 2.80 -2.25
N ILE A 9 22.91 2.38 -1.97
CA ILE A 9 21.70 2.89 -2.64
C ILE A 9 21.21 4.12 -1.88
N GLN A 10 21.24 5.27 -2.55
CA GLN A 10 20.65 6.49 -2.01
C GLN A 10 19.12 6.35 -1.98
N ALA A 11 18.58 6.26 -0.77
CA ALA A 11 17.15 6.21 -0.54
C ALA A 11 16.77 7.12 0.62
N GLN A 12 15.62 7.76 0.52
CA GLN A 12 15.04 8.60 1.55
C GLN A 12 13.79 7.98 2.15
N TRP A 13 13.61 8.18 3.45
CA TRP A 13 12.41 7.73 4.16
C TRP A 13 11.35 8.82 4.10
N PHE A 14 10.12 8.43 3.78
CA PHE A 14 8.97 9.32 3.76
C PHE A 14 7.84 8.77 4.62
N ASP A 15 7.22 9.65 5.40
CA ASP A 15 6.05 9.30 6.20
C ASP A 15 4.78 9.38 5.35
N ALA A 16 4.17 8.22 5.07
CA ALA A 16 2.98 8.13 4.23
C ALA A 16 1.80 8.96 4.79
N ARG A 17 1.75 9.19 6.10
CA ARG A 17 0.69 9.98 6.76
C ARG A 17 0.72 11.45 6.34
N LYS A 18 1.78 11.93 5.72
CA LYS A 18 1.82 13.30 5.18
C LYS A 18 0.94 13.49 3.95
N VAL A 19 0.66 12.40 3.23
CA VAL A 19 -0.11 12.42 1.97
C VAL A 19 -1.36 11.55 2.01
N LEU A 20 -1.36 10.45 2.76
CA LEU A 20 -2.51 9.57 2.90
C LEU A 20 -3.50 10.12 3.92
N ARG A 21 -4.35 11.03 3.46
CA ARG A 21 -5.48 11.58 4.22
C ARG A 21 -6.69 10.67 4.10
N THR A 22 -7.35 10.46 5.23
CA THR A 22 -8.59 9.69 5.31
C THR A 22 -9.68 10.49 5.99
N ASN A 23 -10.93 10.20 5.67
CA ASN A 23 -12.08 10.76 6.39
C ASN A 23 -12.21 10.19 7.82
N ASP A 24 -13.09 10.80 8.61
CA ASP A 24 -13.30 10.56 10.04
C ASP A 24 -14.15 9.34 10.40
N ARG A 25 -14.35 8.43 9.43
CA ARG A 25 -15.08 7.18 9.65
C ARG A 25 -14.20 6.15 10.35
N PHE A 26 -14.08 6.23 11.67
CA PHE A 26 -13.42 5.21 12.50
C PHE A 26 -13.92 3.80 12.14
N GLY A 27 -12.99 2.88 11.84
CA GLY A 27 -13.33 1.50 11.43
C GLY A 27 -13.62 1.30 9.93
N ARG A 28 -13.86 2.37 9.16
CA ARG A 28 -14.07 2.34 7.70
C ARG A 28 -13.51 3.57 6.99
N ALA A 29 -12.39 4.11 7.49
CA ALA A 29 -11.79 5.32 6.95
C ALA A 29 -11.57 5.13 5.44
N GLU A 30 -12.10 6.06 4.65
CA GLU A 30 -11.94 6.10 3.20
C GLU A 30 -10.93 7.20 2.87
N PRO A 31 -10.00 6.95 1.94
CA PRO A 31 -9.06 7.97 1.53
C PRO A 31 -9.80 9.12 0.85
N ASP A 32 -9.41 10.34 1.18
CA ASP A 32 -9.79 11.51 0.40
C ASP A 32 -8.89 11.55 -0.84
N ILE A 33 -9.41 11.06 -1.96
CA ILE A 33 -8.63 10.89 -3.21
C ILE A 33 -8.08 12.22 -3.71
N ALA A 34 -8.86 13.31 -3.59
CA ALA A 34 -8.43 14.64 -4.02
C ALA A 34 -7.29 15.15 -3.14
N ALA A 35 -7.42 15.04 -1.81
CA ALA A 35 -6.36 15.44 -0.89
C ALA A 35 -5.10 14.57 -1.04
N VAL A 36 -5.25 13.26 -1.27
CA VAL A 36 -4.13 12.35 -1.52
C VAL A 36 -3.39 12.74 -2.79
N ALA A 37 -4.09 13.01 -3.90
CA ALA A 37 -3.49 13.45 -5.14
C ALA A 37 -2.71 14.75 -4.96
N GLU A 38 -3.35 15.77 -4.36
CA GLU A 38 -2.74 17.08 -4.14
C GLU A 38 -1.48 16.98 -3.27
N LEU A 39 -1.59 16.36 -2.08
CA LEU A 39 -0.47 16.26 -1.13
C LEU A 39 0.66 15.40 -1.68
N THR A 40 0.33 14.38 -2.49
CA THR A 40 1.32 13.53 -3.15
C THR A 40 2.14 14.33 -4.15
N GLN A 41 1.50 15.15 -4.98
CA GLN A 41 2.19 16.04 -5.92
C GLN A 41 3.02 17.12 -5.20
N GLN A 42 2.53 17.66 -4.08
CA GLN A 42 3.23 18.70 -3.34
C GLN A 42 4.43 18.17 -2.52
N GLN A 43 4.31 16.98 -1.94
CA GLN A 43 5.28 16.51 -0.93
C GLN A 43 6.05 15.26 -1.35
N LEU A 44 5.46 14.34 -2.11
CA LEU A 44 6.10 13.08 -2.47
C LEU A 44 6.78 13.17 -3.85
N ALA A 45 6.14 13.79 -4.84
CA ALA A 45 6.70 13.91 -6.19
C ALA A 45 8.06 14.62 -6.24
N PRO A 46 8.31 15.74 -5.52
CA PRO A 46 9.63 16.38 -5.52
C PRO A 46 10.73 15.45 -4.95
N ARG A 47 10.39 14.64 -3.95
CA ARG A 47 11.33 13.69 -3.34
C ARG A 47 11.64 12.52 -4.25
N LEU A 48 10.67 12.07 -5.03
CA LEU A 48 10.88 11.06 -6.06
C LEU A 48 11.80 11.56 -7.19
N ALA A 49 11.79 12.87 -7.48
CA ALA A 49 12.73 13.47 -8.43
C ALA A 49 14.18 13.47 -7.93
N GLU A 50 14.40 13.46 -6.61
CA GLU A 50 15.73 13.40 -5.99
C GLU A 50 16.28 11.96 -5.89
N GLY A 51 15.41 10.94 -5.93
CA GLY A 51 15.82 9.54 -5.87
C GLY A 51 14.79 8.59 -5.26
N LEU A 52 15.26 7.45 -4.76
CA LEU A 52 14.39 6.39 -4.25
C LEU A 52 13.72 6.81 -2.93
N VAL A 53 12.40 6.67 -2.86
CA VAL A 53 11.63 6.91 -1.63
C VAL A 53 11.10 5.60 -1.07
N VAL A 54 11.29 5.38 0.23
CA VAL A 54 10.68 4.27 0.98
C VAL A 54 9.65 4.83 1.94
N THR A 55 8.42 4.32 1.85
CA THR A 55 7.31 4.75 2.70
C THR A 55 6.51 3.55 3.22
N GLN A 56 5.61 3.80 4.17
CA GLN A 56 4.78 2.76 4.80
C GLN A 56 3.47 2.58 4.04
N GLY A 57 2.99 1.35 3.93
CA GLY A 57 1.60 1.06 3.55
C GLY A 57 0.68 0.98 4.76
N PHE A 58 -0.63 0.84 4.55
CA PHE A 58 -1.64 0.53 5.58
C PHE A 58 -1.91 1.62 6.64
N ILE A 59 -1.11 2.70 6.65
CA ILE A 59 -1.26 3.82 7.59
C ILE A 59 -1.82 5.05 6.90
N GLY A 60 -2.57 5.85 7.63
CA GLY A 60 -3.13 7.11 7.17
C GLY A 60 -3.20 8.12 8.31
N SER A 61 -3.77 9.28 8.01
CA SER A 61 -4.03 10.31 9.00
C SER A 61 -5.37 10.97 8.75
N GLU A 62 -6.06 11.25 9.84
CA GLU A 62 -7.28 12.03 9.87
C GLU A 62 -6.96 13.44 10.41
N ALA A 63 -7.91 14.37 10.34
CA ALA A 63 -7.81 15.69 10.95
C ALA A 63 -7.42 15.66 12.45
N LYS A 64 -7.72 14.56 13.16
CA LYS A 64 -7.43 14.38 14.60
C LYS A 64 -6.10 13.68 14.89
N GLY A 65 -5.38 13.18 13.88
CA GLY A 65 -4.06 12.54 14.06
C GLY A 65 -3.85 11.24 13.27
N PRO A 66 -2.80 10.47 13.60
CA PRO A 66 -2.44 9.23 12.91
C PRO A 66 -3.44 8.09 13.17
N HIS A 67 -3.85 7.37 12.13
CA HIS A 67 -4.72 6.18 12.26
C HIS A 67 -4.32 5.05 11.29
N HIS A 68 -4.76 3.82 11.57
CA HIS A 68 -4.51 2.62 10.77
C HIS A 68 -5.74 2.24 9.94
N HIS A 69 -5.54 1.76 8.71
CA HIS A 69 -6.65 1.28 7.87
C HIS A 69 -7.11 -0.11 8.33
N PRO A 70 -8.36 -0.33 8.75
CA PRO A 70 -8.82 -1.64 9.22
C PRO A 70 -9.16 -2.62 8.06
N ARG A 71 -8.72 -2.36 6.83
CA ARG A 71 -9.06 -3.18 5.65
C ARG A 71 -8.01 -4.27 5.38
N PRO A 72 -8.40 -5.52 5.11
CA PRO A 72 -7.49 -6.54 4.61
C PRO A 72 -6.74 -6.04 3.36
N ARG A 73 -5.42 -6.29 3.28
CA ARG A 73 -4.54 -5.84 2.19
C ARG A 73 -4.38 -4.31 2.05
N GLY A 74 -4.48 -3.55 3.14
CA GLY A 74 -4.39 -2.09 3.05
C GLY A 74 -3.05 -1.54 2.55
N SER A 75 -1.95 -2.33 2.53
CA SER A 75 -0.71 -1.95 1.83
C SER A 75 -0.87 -1.92 0.31
N ASP A 76 -1.59 -2.88 -0.26
CA ASP A 76 -1.84 -2.96 -1.70
C ASP A 76 -2.74 -1.80 -2.13
N TYR A 77 -3.68 -1.43 -1.26
CA TYR A 77 -4.51 -0.26 -1.45
C TYR A 77 -3.70 1.04 -1.41
N THR A 78 -2.78 1.19 -0.45
CA THR A 78 -1.84 2.32 -0.43
C THR A 78 -1.04 2.40 -1.73
N ALA A 79 -0.52 1.28 -2.23
CA ALA A 79 0.25 1.26 -3.48
C ALA A 79 -0.58 1.71 -4.69
N ALA A 80 -1.84 1.27 -4.77
CA ALA A 80 -2.77 1.70 -5.82
C ALA A 80 -3.06 3.21 -5.76
N LEU A 81 -3.35 3.75 -4.57
CA LEU A 81 -3.64 5.17 -4.37
C LEU A 81 -2.46 6.06 -4.74
N LEU A 82 -1.26 5.71 -4.30
CA LEU A 82 -0.05 6.46 -4.66
C LEU A 82 0.27 6.32 -6.14
N GLY A 83 0.03 5.13 -6.73
CA GLY A 83 0.19 4.90 -8.16
C GLY A 83 -0.73 5.79 -8.99
N GLU A 84 -2.00 5.90 -8.61
CA GLU A 84 -2.96 6.82 -9.23
C GLU A 84 -2.52 8.28 -9.04
N ALA A 85 -2.23 8.70 -7.80
CA ALA A 85 -1.84 10.08 -7.48
C ALA A 85 -0.55 10.54 -8.18
N LEU A 86 0.36 9.62 -8.51
CA LEU A 86 1.61 9.89 -9.21
C LEU A 86 1.53 9.68 -10.73
N ASN A 87 0.36 9.28 -11.26
CA ASN A 87 0.22 8.80 -12.64
C ASN A 87 1.28 7.74 -13.00
N ALA A 88 1.51 6.79 -12.10
CA ALA A 88 2.49 5.73 -12.29
C ALA A 88 2.10 4.83 -13.46
N THR A 89 3.08 4.46 -14.28
CA THR A 89 2.87 3.56 -15.42
C THR A 89 2.52 2.14 -15.01
N ARG A 90 2.94 1.71 -13.80
CA ARG A 90 2.68 0.39 -13.24
C ARG A 90 2.77 0.40 -11.72
N VAL A 91 1.99 -0.48 -11.08
CA VAL A 91 2.09 -0.82 -9.65
C VAL A 91 2.43 -2.30 -9.52
N ASP A 92 3.57 -2.61 -8.91
CA ASP A 92 4.04 -3.98 -8.71
C ASP A 92 3.74 -4.46 -7.28
N ILE A 93 2.87 -5.47 -7.14
CA ILE A 93 2.51 -6.09 -5.86
C ILE A 93 3.29 -7.40 -5.69
N TRP A 94 4.26 -7.39 -4.77
CA TRP A 94 5.09 -8.54 -4.46
C TRP A 94 4.43 -9.40 -3.38
N THR A 95 4.07 -10.62 -3.75
CA THR A 95 3.42 -11.62 -2.88
C THR A 95 4.18 -12.94 -2.95
N ASP A 96 3.97 -13.80 -1.97
CA ASP A 96 4.47 -15.17 -1.86
C ASP A 96 3.82 -16.16 -2.85
N VAL A 97 2.79 -15.75 -3.60
CA VAL A 97 2.23 -16.53 -4.70
C VAL A 97 2.65 -15.98 -6.06
N PRO A 98 2.98 -16.84 -7.05
CA PRO A 98 3.51 -16.40 -8.35
C PRO A 98 2.44 -15.80 -9.28
N GLY A 99 1.22 -15.57 -8.80
CA GLY A 99 0.13 -14.98 -9.58
C GLY A 99 -1.25 -15.17 -8.96
N ILE A 100 -2.27 -14.65 -9.65
CA ILE A 100 -3.67 -14.83 -9.28
C ILE A 100 -4.17 -16.16 -9.86
N TYR A 101 -4.70 -17.01 -8.99
CA TYR A 101 -5.29 -18.29 -9.37
C TYR A 101 -6.82 -18.21 -9.36
N THR A 102 -7.49 -19.09 -10.11
CA THR A 102 -8.96 -19.18 -10.18
C THR A 102 -9.62 -19.47 -8.83
N THR A 103 -8.88 -19.99 -7.85
CA THR A 103 -9.38 -20.28 -6.51
C THR A 103 -8.24 -20.30 -5.50
N THR A 104 -8.56 -20.13 -4.21
CA THR A 104 -7.54 -20.14 -3.16
C THR A 104 -6.94 -21.55 -3.00
N ARG A 105 -5.65 -21.62 -2.67
CA ARG A 105 -4.99 -22.91 -2.38
C ARG A 105 -5.67 -23.65 -1.21
N ALA A 106 -6.20 -22.88 -0.25
CA ALA A 106 -6.98 -23.40 0.88
C ALA A 106 -8.30 -24.06 0.46
N SER A 107 -9.05 -23.48 -0.49
CA SER A 107 -10.31 -24.09 -0.99
C SER A 107 -10.04 -25.38 -1.76
N ARG A 108 -8.89 -25.47 -2.46
CA ARG A 108 -8.46 -26.66 -3.19
C ARG A 108 -8.11 -27.84 -2.27
N ARG A 109 -7.46 -27.59 -1.13
CA ARG A 109 -7.20 -28.62 -0.10
C ARG A 109 -8.48 -29.15 0.54
N ARG A 110 -9.47 -28.29 0.81
CA ARG A 110 -10.75 -28.72 1.40
C ARG A 110 -11.55 -29.62 0.46
N ARG A 111 -11.61 -29.29 -0.84
CA ARG A 111 -12.29 -30.14 -1.84
C ARG A 111 -11.67 -31.53 -1.96
N ASN A 112 -10.34 -31.62 -2.01
CA ASN A 112 -9.67 -32.92 -2.14
C ASN A 112 -9.84 -33.81 -0.88
N ALA A 113 -9.99 -33.21 0.31
CA ALA A 113 -10.27 -33.94 1.54
C ALA A 113 -11.71 -34.48 1.62
N SER A 114 -12.66 -33.88 0.90
CA SER A 114 -14.06 -34.33 0.84
C SER A 114 -14.26 -35.52 -0.10
N THR A 115 -13.48 -35.61 -1.17
CA THR A 115 -13.52 -36.71 -2.16
C THR A 115 -12.80 -37.99 -1.74
N SER A 116 -12.14 -38.01 -0.56
CA SER A 116 -11.42 -39.18 -0.04
C SER A 116 -12.22 -39.97 1.04
N ARG A 117 -13.51 -39.66 1.23
CA ARG A 117 -14.42 -40.38 2.15
C ARG A 117 -15.64 -40.95 1.43
N LEU A 118 -15.41 -41.58 0.28
CA LEU A 118 -16.35 -42.48 -0.39
C LEU A 118 -15.60 -43.77 -0.75
#